data_AF-A0A1Y1ZIZ1-F1
#
_entry.id   AF-A0A1Y1ZIZ1-F1
#
_cell.length_a   1.000
_cell.length_b   1.000
_cell.length_c   1.000
_cell.angle_alpha   90.00
_cell.angle_beta   90.00
_cell.angle_gamma   90.00
#
_symmetry.space_group_name_H-M   'P 1'
#
loop_
_entity.id
_entity.type
_entity.pdbx_description
1 polymer ?
#
loop_
_entity_poly.entity_id
_entity_poly.type
_entity_poly.pdbx_seq_one_letter_code
_entity_poly.pdbx_strand_id
1 'polypeptide(L)'
;MASTFEDFIQSHQFTFFVGQEGTPIMVHAAAIAAASQQLNALINGGMEESKKRCARIEDVTVDDFIRFCEYAYRGDYTSKRRPRRREWLFPRQDLFWNQGYLSRS
;
A
#
# COMPACT_ATOMS: atom_id res chain seq x y z
N MET A 1 11.56 -23.91 3.84
CA MET A 1 12.92 -23.32 3.82
C MET A 1 12.73 -21.83 3.95
N ALA A 2 13.36 -21.18 4.93
CA ALA A 2 13.34 -19.72 4.99
C ALA A 2 14.18 -19.22 3.80
N SER A 3 13.55 -18.51 2.88
CA SER A 3 14.24 -17.92 1.73
C SER A 3 15.27 -16.92 2.24
N THR A 4 16.52 -17.05 1.82
CA THR A 4 17.56 -16.08 2.17
C THR A 4 17.39 -14.82 1.35
N PHE A 5 17.99 -13.71 1.78
CA PHE A 5 17.97 -12.48 0.99
C PHE A 5 18.63 -12.67 -0.38
N GLU A 6 19.66 -13.51 -0.46
CA GLU A 6 20.32 -13.88 -1.72
C GLU A 6 19.35 -14.56 -2.69
N ASP A 7 18.51 -15.47 -2.19
CA ASP A 7 17.48 -16.14 -2.99
C ASP A 7 16.47 -15.14 -3.56
N PHE A 8 16.12 -14.10 -2.80
CA PHE A 8 15.23 -13.04 -3.29
C PHE A 8 15.86 -12.29 -4.46
N ILE A 9 17.10 -11.82 -4.32
CA ILE A 9 17.77 -11.02 -5.35
C ILE A 9 18.08 -11.83 -6.62
N GLN A 10 18.41 -13.11 -6.47
CA GLN A 10 18.66 -14.00 -7.62
C GLN A 10 17.37 -14.52 -8.27
N SER A 11 16.22 -14.36 -7.61
CA SER A 11 14.94 -14.81 -8.17
C SER A 11 14.50 -13.97 -9.35
N HIS A 12 13.71 -14.59 -10.23
CA HIS A 12 13.12 -13.92 -11.37
C HIS A 12 12.21 -12.76 -10.93
N GLN A 13 12.14 -11.74 -11.77
CA GLN A 13 11.27 -10.59 -11.55
C GLN A 13 9.85 -10.87 -12.04
N PHE A 14 8.88 -10.32 -11.33
CA PHE A 14 7.47 -10.37 -11.63
C PHE A 14 6.92 -8.94 -11.65
N THR A 15 6.11 -8.62 -12.68
CA THR A 15 5.58 -7.27 -12.88
C THR A 15 4.12 -7.20 -12.47
N PHE A 16 3.82 -6.36 -11.49
CA PHE A 16 2.45 -6.04 -11.09
C PHE A 16 2.00 -4.73 -11.71
N PHE A 17 0.87 -4.74 -12.40
CA PHE A 17 0.19 -3.54 -12.88
C PHE A 17 -0.83 -3.12 -11.82
N VAL A 18 -0.53 -2.06 -11.07
CA VAL A 18 -1.28 -1.68 -9.87
C VAL A 18 -2.11 -0.43 -10.08
N GLY A 19 -3.32 -0.43 -9.54
CA GLY A 19 -4.28 0.66 -9.61
C GLY A 19 -4.98 0.74 -10.97
N GLN A 20 -5.94 1.65 -11.06
CA GLN A 20 -6.74 1.87 -12.27
C GLN A 20 -5.89 2.30 -13.48
N GLU A 21 -4.79 3.02 -13.24
CA GLU A 21 -3.86 3.40 -14.30
C GLU A 21 -2.92 2.27 -14.73
N GLY A 22 -2.92 1.14 -14.00
CA GLY A 22 -2.06 0.01 -14.30
C GLY A 22 -0.58 0.37 -14.20
N THR A 23 -0.17 1.06 -13.14
CA THR A 23 1.23 1.43 -12.94
C THR A 23 2.10 0.17 -12.80
N PRO A 24 3.12 -0.02 -13.65
CA PRO A 24 3.97 -1.22 -13.59
C PRO A 24 4.95 -1.12 -12.42
N ILE A 25 4.94 -2.13 -11.56
CA ILE A 25 5.82 -2.28 -10.40
C ILE A 25 6.50 -3.65 -10.49
N MET A 26 7.82 -3.65 -10.51
CA MET A 26 8.62 -4.87 -10.68
C MET A 26 9.20 -5.31 -9.35
N VAL A 27 9.02 -6.59 -9.00
CA VAL A 27 9.41 -7.17 -7.72
C VAL A 27 10.00 -8.56 -7.88
N HIS A 28 10.80 -9.00 -6.92
CA HIS A 28 11.36 -10.35 -6.89
C HIS A 28 10.30 -11.38 -6.53
N ALA A 29 10.12 -12.37 -7.40
CA ALA A 29 9.09 -13.38 -7.27
C ALA A 29 9.18 -14.17 -5.97
N ALA A 30 10.40 -14.48 -5.52
CA ALA A 30 10.60 -15.23 -4.29
C ALA A 30 10.17 -14.46 -3.03
N ALA A 31 10.32 -13.13 -3.01
CA ALA A 31 9.88 -12.30 -1.88
C ALA A 31 8.34 -12.30 -1.77
N ILE A 32 7.66 -12.17 -2.90
CA ILE A 32 6.20 -12.16 -2.97
C ILE A 32 5.60 -13.54 -2.70
N ALA A 33 6.24 -14.60 -3.21
CA ALA A 33 5.85 -15.99 -2.94
C ALA A 33 6.02 -16.36 -1.47
N ALA A 34 7.05 -15.83 -0.80
CA ALA A 34 7.27 -16.04 0.64
C ALA A 34 6.22 -15.32 1.51
N ALA A 35 5.64 -14.22 1.02
CA ALA A 35 4.67 -13.44 1.78
C ALA A 35 3.33 -14.18 2.00
N SER A 36 2.90 -15.03 1.07
CA SER A 36 1.63 -15.76 1.17
C SER A 36 1.56 -16.97 0.23
N GLN A 37 0.85 -18.02 0.66
CA GLN A 37 0.61 -19.22 -0.15
C GLN A 37 -0.16 -18.92 -1.45
N GLN A 38 -1.11 -17.99 -1.41
CA GLN A 38 -1.91 -17.57 -2.56
C GLN A 38 -1.03 -16.88 -3.61
N LEU A 39 -0.11 -16.03 -3.16
CA LEU A 39 0.84 -15.35 -4.04
C LEU A 39 1.90 -16.30 -4.59
N ASN A 40 2.32 -17.29 -3.79
CA ASN A 40 3.15 -18.38 -4.30
C ASN A 40 2.44 -19.15 -5.43
N ALA A 41 1.13 -19.41 -5.30
CA ALA A 41 0.35 -20.04 -6.36
C ALA A 41 0.18 -19.12 -7.59
N LEU A 42 0.04 -17.80 -7.41
CA LEU A 42 0.01 -16.85 -8.52
C LEU A 42 1.31 -16.86 -9.34
N ILE A 43 2.44 -16.96 -8.64
CA ILE A 43 3.78 -16.88 -9.24
C ILE A 43 4.24 -18.23 -9.80
N ASN A 44 4.00 -19.32 -9.08
CA ASN A 44 4.53 -20.65 -9.42
C ASN A 44 3.46 -21.65 -9.88
N GLY A 45 2.17 -21.32 -9.80
CA GLY A 45 1.05 -22.25 -10.01
C GLY A 45 0.71 -22.54 -11.48
N GLY A 46 1.47 -22.04 -12.45
CA GLY A 46 1.29 -22.39 -13.87
C GLY A 46 0.12 -21.70 -14.59
N MET A 47 -0.52 -20.71 -13.93
CA MET A 47 -1.55 -19.84 -14.54
C MET A 47 -0.97 -18.93 -15.64
N GLU A 48 -1.81 -18.34 -16.48
CA GLU A 48 -1.36 -17.43 -17.54
C GLU A 48 -0.46 -16.31 -17.01
N GLU A 49 -0.80 -15.77 -15.85
CA GLU A 49 -0.05 -14.74 -15.12
C GLU A 49 1.36 -15.22 -14.73
N SER A 50 1.51 -16.47 -14.29
CA SER A 50 2.83 -17.06 -13.99
C SER A 50 3.69 -17.22 -15.24
N LYS A 51 3.07 -17.53 -16.39
CA LYS A 51 3.76 -17.70 -17.67
C LYS A 51 4.17 -16.35 -18.27
N LYS A 52 3.27 -15.37 -18.18
CA LYS A 52 3.50 -13.98 -18.63
C LYS A 52 4.36 -13.19 -17.64
N ARG A 53 4.57 -13.72 -16.42
CA ARG A 53 5.27 -13.09 -15.29
C ARG A 53 4.70 -11.72 -14.95
N CYS A 54 3.40 -11.56 -15.11
CA CYS A 54 2.71 -10.33 -14.80
C CYS A 54 1.30 -10.57 -14.28
N ALA A 55 0.85 -9.69 -13.39
CA ALA A 55 -0.51 -9.70 -12.84
C ALA A 55 -1.03 -8.27 -12.73
N ARG A 56 -2.33 -8.09 -12.88
CA ARG A 56 -2.98 -6.78 -12.75
C ARG A 56 -3.82 -6.75 -11.48
N ILE A 57 -3.66 -5.71 -10.68
CA ILE A 57 -4.36 -5.50 -9.42
C ILE A 57 -4.95 -4.09 -9.44
N GLU A 58 -6.23 -3.99 -9.82
CA GLU A 58 -6.91 -2.70 -9.99
C GLU A 58 -7.46 -2.15 -8.65
N ASP A 59 -7.76 -3.04 -7.70
CA ASP A 59 -8.40 -2.70 -6.42
C ASP A 59 -7.44 -2.11 -5.36
N VAL A 60 -6.14 -2.11 -5.64
CA VAL A 60 -5.10 -1.68 -4.69
C VAL A 60 -4.42 -0.41 -5.19
N THR A 61 -4.23 0.55 -4.30
CA THR A 61 -3.47 1.75 -4.63
C THR A 61 -1.97 1.44 -4.71
N VAL A 62 -1.24 2.17 -5.55
CA VAL A 62 0.22 2.02 -5.66
C VAL A 62 0.90 2.15 -4.30
N ASP A 63 0.49 3.12 -3.47
CA ASP A 63 1.06 3.37 -2.14
C ASP A 63 0.83 2.20 -1.17
N ASP A 64 -0.34 1.55 -1.22
CA ASP A 64 -0.61 0.35 -0.43
C ASP A 64 0.17 -0.87 -0.93
N PHE A 65 0.34 -1.00 -2.25
CA PHE A 65 1.14 -2.07 -2.81
C PHE A 65 2.63 -1.91 -2.48
N ILE A 66 3.17 -0.69 -2.44
CA ILE A 66 4.54 -0.43 -2.01
C ILE A 66 4.74 -0.81 -0.54
N ARG A 67 3.76 -0.55 0.34
CA ARG A 67 3.80 -1.04 1.74
C ARG A 67 3.79 -2.56 1.81
N PHE A 68 2.98 -3.20 0.98
CA PHE A 68 2.98 -4.66 0.88
C PHE A 68 4.35 -5.19 0.44
N CYS A 69 5.01 -4.54 -0.52
CA CYS A 69 6.36 -4.89 -0.92
C CYS A 69 7.36 -4.68 0.23
N GLU A 70 7.27 -3.58 0.97
CA GLU A 70 8.11 -3.34 2.16
C GLU A 70 8.00 -4.49 3.15
N TYR A 71 6.77 -4.93 3.45
CA TYR A 71 6.51 -6.11 4.28
C TYR A 71 7.11 -7.38 3.68
N ALA A 72 6.97 -7.62 2.38
CA ALA A 72 7.50 -8.82 1.74
C ALA A 72 9.04 -8.91 1.82
N TYR A 73 9.76 -7.78 1.77
CA TYR A 73 11.23 -7.78 1.87
C TYR A 73 11.76 -7.71 3.29
N ARG A 74 11.09 -6.98 4.19
CA ARG A 74 11.59 -6.68 5.54
C ARG A 74 10.88 -7.43 6.66
N GLY A 75 9.69 -7.98 6.39
CA GLY A 75 8.80 -8.54 7.40
C GLY A 75 8.06 -7.50 8.25
N ASP A 76 8.23 -6.21 7.97
CA ASP A 76 7.57 -5.09 8.63
C ASP A 76 7.29 -3.97 7.61
N TYR A 77 6.29 -3.13 7.86
CA TYR A 77 5.92 -2.02 6.97
C TYR A 77 5.56 -0.76 7.74
N THR A 78 5.91 0.39 7.17
CA THR A 78 5.61 1.68 7.78
C THR A 78 4.14 2.03 7.59
N SER A 79 3.31 1.77 8.60
CA SER A 79 1.94 2.27 8.63
C SER A 79 1.95 3.78 8.89
N LYS A 80 1.48 4.59 7.93
CA LYS A 80 1.14 5.99 8.23
C LYS A 80 -0.03 5.94 9.19
N ARG A 81 0.21 6.17 10.49
CA ARG A 81 -0.86 6.34 11.47
C ARG A 81 -1.86 7.34 10.90
N ARG A 82 -3.05 6.89 10.52
CA ARG A 82 -4.17 7.83 10.36
C ARG A 82 -4.30 8.55 11.70
N PRO A 83 -4.39 9.89 11.73
CA PRO A 83 -4.75 10.57 12.96
C PRO A 83 -6.02 9.89 13.46
N ARG A 84 -6.00 9.38 14.69
CA ARG A 84 -7.23 8.90 15.33
C ARG A 84 -8.24 10.03 15.18
N ARG A 85 -9.38 9.76 14.57
CA ARG A 85 -10.49 10.70 14.42
C ARG A 85 -11.05 11.05 15.82
N ARG A 86 -10.32 11.88 16.56
CA ARG A 86 -10.66 12.56 17.80
C ARG A 86 -9.68 13.72 18.00
N GLU A 87 -9.80 14.74 17.18
CA GLU A 87 -9.66 16.13 17.61
C GLU A 87 -10.20 17.00 16.49
N TRP A 88 -11.52 17.17 16.48
CA TRP A 88 -12.09 18.33 15.83
C TRP A 88 -11.67 19.56 16.65
N LEU A 89 -10.52 20.15 16.32
CA LEU A 89 -10.33 21.59 16.51
C LEU A 89 -11.10 22.31 15.40
N PHE A 90 -12.41 22.08 15.34
CA PHE A 90 -13.31 23.12 14.89
C PHE A 90 -13.44 24.07 16.08
N PRO A 91 -13.09 25.36 15.94
CA PRO A 91 -13.50 26.35 16.92
C PRO A 91 -15.03 26.27 17.02
N ARG A 92 -15.52 25.99 18.23
CA ARG A 92 -16.95 26.03 18.56
C ARG A 92 -17.59 27.30 17.96
N GLN A 93 -18.60 27.10 17.13
CA GLN A 93 -19.57 28.15 16.81
C GLN A 93 -20.50 28.34 18.00
N ASP A 94 -19.97 28.91 19.10
CA ASP A 94 -20.74 29.28 20.30
C ASP A 94 -20.50 30.76 20.70
N LEU A 95 -20.21 31.65 19.74
CA LEU A 95 -20.13 33.10 19.97
C LEU A 95 -20.77 33.87 18.82
N PHE A 96 -22.09 33.72 18.69
CA PHE A 96 -22.93 34.81 18.20
C PHE A 96 -23.86 35.23 19.34
N TRP A 97 -23.86 36.54 19.61
CA TRP A 97 -24.69 37.28 20.58
C TRP A 97 -24.17 37.31 22.02
N ASN A 98 -23.20 38.20 22.31
CA ASN A 98 -23.47 39.40 23.13
C ASN A 98 -22.21 40.28 23.27
N GLN A 99 -22.11 41.37 22.50
CA GLN A 99 -21.72 42.71 22.95
C GLN A 99 -21.35 43.62 21.77
N GLY A 100 -22.03 44.77 21.69
CA GLY A 100 -21.39 46.01 21.27
C GLY A 100 -21.58 46.48 19.83
N TYR A 101 -22.82 46.72 19.40
CA TYR A 101 -23.06 47.84 18.48
C TYR A 101 -22.81 49.14 19.24
N LEU A 102 -21.61 49.71 19.14
CA LEU A 102 -21.36 51.13 19.42
C LEU A 102 -19.99 51.52 18.85
N SER A 103 -20.03 52.29 17.75
CA SER A 103 -19.12 53.41 17.42
C SER A 103 -18.84 53.48 15.92
N ARG A 104 -19.72 54.19 15.21
CA ARG A 104 -19.29 55.10 14.13
C ARG A 104 -19.79 56.48 14.52
N SER A 105 -18.84 57.34 14.90
CA SER A 105 -18.94 58.79 14.78
C SER A 105 -18.50 59.19 13.36
#